data_AF-A0A3A2ZWK5-F1
#
_entry.id   AF-A0A3A2ZWK5-F1
#
_cell.length_a   1.000
_cell.length_b   1.000
_cell.length_c   1.000
_cell.angle_alpha   90.00
_cell.angle_beta   90.00
_cell.angle_gamma   90.00
#
_symmetry.space_group_name_H-M   'P 1'
#
loop_
_entity.id
_entity.type
_entity.pdbx_description
1 polymer ?
#
loop_
_entity_poly.entity_id
_entity_poly.type
_entity_poly.pdbx_seq_one_letter_code
_entity_poly.pdbx_strand_id
1 'polypeptide(L)'
;MDTERIQHLLTEAQSSLSVFQKTQAETSRADALEKVTSLARALEKPKDAILKLSYTPSVCMALKVAIDLGVFPILAKATSPVSAEELATVKSADPLLVGQ
;
A
#
# COMPACT_ATOMS: atom_id res chain seq x y z
N MET A 1 13.89 21.93 -2.33
CA MET A 1 12.66 21.30 -2.85
C MET A 1 12.25 22.10 -4.07
N ASP A 2 11.95 21.41 -5.17
CA ASP A 2 11.63 22.04 -6.45
C ASP A 2 10.11 22.31 -6.51
N THR A 3 9.72 23.49 -6.03
CA THR A 3 8.31 23.88 -5.86
C THR A 3 7.57 23.94 -7.20
N GLU A 4 8.25 24.34 -8.28
CA GLU A 4 7.67 24.41 -9.62
C GLU A 4 7.30 23.00 -10.13
N ARG A 5 8.20 22.04 -9.96
CA ARG A 5 7.95 20.63 -10.28
C ARG A 5 6.78 20.06 -9.49
N ILE A 6 6.68 20.38 -8.19
CA ILE A 6 5.56 19.92 -7.35
C ILE A 6 4.23 20.49 -7.86
N GLN A 7 4.19 21.78 -8.20
CA GLN A 7 2.99 22.43 -8.71
C GLN A 7 2.55 21.83 -10.06
N HIS A 8 3.50 21.54 -10.94
CA HIS A 8 3.24 20.84 -12.19
C HIS A 8 2.61 19.46 -11.96
N LEU A 9 3.22 18.63 -11.10
CA LEU A 9 2.71 17.29 -10.76
C LEU A 9 1.33 17.32 -10.10
N LEU A 10 1.06 18.32 -9.27
CA LEU A 10 -0.27 18.53 -8.67
C LEU A 10 -1.32 18.78 -9.75
N THR A 11 -1.00 19.62 -10.72
CA THR A 11 -1.92 19.96 -11.82
C THR A 11 -2.22 18.73 -12.70
N GLU A 12 -1.19 17.94 -13.02
CA GLU A 12 -1.38 16.67 -13.75
C GLU A 12 -2.25 15.69 -12.97
N ALA A 13 -1.99 15.50 -11.67
CA ALA A 13 -2.76 14.60 -10.83
C ALA A 13 -4.23 15.02 -10.70
N GLN A 14 -4.51 16.32 -10.58
CA GLN A 14 -5.88 16.84 -10.54
C GLN A 14 -6.62 16.61 -11.88
N SER A 15 -5.93 16.81 -12.99
CA SER A 15 -6.49 16.59 -14.33
C SER A 15 -6.86 15.11 -14.54
N SER A 16 -5.94 14.19 -14.27
CA SER A 16 -6.19 12.74 -14.43
C SER A 16 -7.26 12.21 -13.47
N LEU A 17 -7.32 12.71 -12.23
CA LEU A 17 -8.42 12.42 -11.30
C LEU A 17 -9.76 12.89 -11.84
N SER A 18 -9.82 14.08 -12.43
CA SER A 18 -11.05 14.62 -13.03
C SER A 18 -11.52 13.78 -14.23
N VAL A 19 -10.58 13.26 -15.02
CA VAL A 19 -10.89 12.32 -16.11
C VAL A 19 -11.45 11.03 -15.55
N PHE A 20 -10.78 10.40 -14.58
CA PHE A 20 -11.25 9.17 -13.94
C PHE A 20 -12.64 9.31 -13.32
N GLN A 21 -12.93 10.44 -12.66
CA GLN A 21 -14.27 10.71 -12.10
C GLN A 21 -15.37 10.73 -13.17
N LYS A 22 -15.07 11.17 -14.39
CA LYS A 22 -16.03 11.23 -15.49
C LYS A 22 -16.19 9.91 -16.22
N THR A 23 -15.09 9.21 -16.48
CA THR A 23 -15.08 8.00 -17.30
C THR A 23 -15.31 6.73 -16.50
N GLN A 24 -14.89 6.71 -15.23
CA GLN A 24 -14.79 5.52 -14.37
C GLN A 24 -14.07 4.33 -15.02
N ALA A 25 -13.23 4.60 -16.02
CA ALA A 25 -12.52 3.56 -16.74
C ALA A 25 -11.25 3.15 -16.00
N GLU A 26 -10.90 1.86 -16.08
CA GLU A 26 -9.71 1.32 -15.40
C GLU A 26 -8.41 1.95 -15.92
N THR A 27 -8.35 2.28 -17.21
CA THR A 27 -7.19 2.97 -17.81
C THR A 27 -7.00 4.37 -17.22
N SER A 28 -8.08 5.13 -17.06
CA SER A 28 -8.02 6.44 -16.38
C SER A 28 -7.74 6.33 -14.89
N ARG A 29 -8.16 5.23 -14.23
CA ARG A 29 -7.79 4.96 -12.83
C ARG A 29 -6.28 4.74 -12.68
N ALA A 30 -5.70 3.95 -13.59
CA ALA A 30 -4.27 3.64 -13.59
C ALA A 30 -3.43 4.90 -13.86
N ASP A 31 -3.81 5.72 -14.84
CA ASP A 31 -3.15 7.00 -15.12
C ASP A 31 -3.22 7.96 -13.91
N ALA A 32 -4.41 8.11 -13.30
CA ALA A 32 -4.56 8.92 -12.10
C ALA A 32 -3.66 8.43 -10.94
N LEU A 33 -3.59 7.12 -10.73
CA LEU A 33 -2.72 6.52 -9.71
C LEU A 33 -1.24 6.80 -9.99
N GLU A 34 -0.79 6.72 -11.23
CA GLU A 34 0.60 7.01 -11.62
C GLU A 34 0.97 8.47 -11.33
N LYS A 35 0.11 9.42 -11.70
CA LYS A 35 0.34 10.85 -11.46
C LYS A 35 0.37 11.20 -9.99
N VAL A 36 -0.56 10.65 -9.19
CA VAL A 36 -0.57 10.82 -7.73
C VAL A 36 0.67 10.22 -7.09
N THR A 37 1.11 9.03 -7.54
CA THR A 37 2.32 8.39 -7.03
C THR A 37 3.57 9.22 -7.34
N SER A 38 3.62 9.84 -8.51
CA SER A 38 4.71 10.74 -8.91
C SER A 38 4.77 12.00 -8.03
N LEU A 39 3.62 12.59 -7.71
CA LEU A 39 3.53 13.69 -6.75
C LEU A 39 3.98 13.27 -5.34
N ALA A 40 3.52 12.12 -4.86
CA ALA A 40 3.90 11.59 -3.55
C ALA A 40 5.43 11.40 -3.44
N ARG A 41 6.07 10.84 -4.47
CA ARG A 41 7.52 10.68 -4.54
C ARG A 41 8.27 12.01 -4.57
N ALA A 42 7.73 13.04 -5.22
CA ALA A 42 8.35 14.37 -5.25
C ALA A 42 8.31 15.09 -3.89
N LEU A 43 7.32 14.75 -3.05
CA LEU A 43 7.18 15.27 -1.68
C LEU A 43 7.96 14.46 -0.64
N GLU A 44 8.23 13.18 -0.93
CA GLU A 44 8.97 12.28 -0.05
C GLU A 44 10.42 12.76 0.13
N LYS A 45 10.91 12.79 1.37
CA LYS A 45 12.31 13.12 1.62
C LYS A 45 13.19 11.96 1.15
N PRO A 46 14.38 12.21 0.57
CA PRO A 46 15.25 11.14 0.11
C PRO A 46 15.56 10.08 1.18
N LYS A 47 15.75 10.49 2.43
CA LYS A 47 15.97 9.57 3.56
C LYS A 47 14.79 8.63 3.82
N ASP A 48 13.57 9.13 3.66
CA ASP A 48 12.34 8.36 3.94
C ASP A 48 12.11 7.37 2.78
N ALA A 49 12.37 7.80 1.55
CA ALA A 49 12.34 6.94 0.36
C ALA A 49 13.35 5.78 0.44
N ILE A 50 14.60 6.07 0.87
CA ILE A 50 15.63 5.04 1.08
C ILE A 50 15.17 4.06 2.16
N LEU A 51 14.70 4.55 3.31
CA LEU A 51 14.25 3.70 4.40
C LEU A 51 13.11 2.77 3.97
N LYS A 52 12.12 3.32 3.27
CA LYS A 52 10.99 2.56 2.69
C LYS A 52 11.47 1.47 1.73
N LEU A 53 12.44 1.79 0.87
CA LEU A 53 13.03 0.81 -0.04
C LEU A 53 13.77 -0.29 0.73
N SER A 54 14.56 0.07 1.74
CA SER A 54 15.32 -0.87 2.57
C SER A 54 14.42 -1.86 3.32
N TYR A 55 13.19 -1.49 3.68
CA TYR A 55 12.23 -2.38 4.33
C TYR A 55 11.41 -3.24 3.35
N THR A 56 11.48 -2.98 2.04
CA THR A 56 10.71 -3.75 1.04
C THR A 56 10.95 -5.27 1.14
N PRO A 57 12.18 -5.77 1.32
CA PRO A 57 12.42 -7.21 1.51
C PRO A 57 11.70 -7.77 2.75
N SER A 58 11.70 -7.04 3.86
CA SER A 58 11.01 -7.46 5.10
C SER A 58 9.50 -7.57 4.89
N VAL A 59 8.90 -6.64 4.14
CA VAL A 59 7.47 -6.70 3.77
C VAL A 59 7.18 -7.95 2.94
N CYS A 60 8.02 -8.27 1.96
CA CYS A 60 7.86 -9.49 1.16
C CYS A 60 7.95 -10.77 2.01
N MET A 61 8.87 -10.80 2.98
CA MET A 61 9.00 -11.94 3.90
C MET A 61 7.80 -12.07 4.83
N ALA A 62 7.32 -10.96 5.40
CA ALA A 62 6.11 -10.94 6.22
C ALA A 62 4.88 -11.41 5.44
N LEU A 63 4.73 -10.97 4.18
CA LEU A 63 3.69 -11.45 3.26
C LEU A 63 3.79 -12.96 3.05
N LYS A 64 4.99 -13.49 2.81
CA LYS A 64 5.19 -14.93 2.63
C LYS A 64 4.78 -15.71 3.88
N VAL A 65 5.19 -15.25 5.07
CA VAL A 65 4.82 -15.88 6.34
C VAL A 65 3.29 -15.83 6.53
N ALA A 66 2.65 -14.70 6.28
CA ALA A 66 1.19 -14.57 6.38
C ALA A 66 0.45 -15.49 5.40
N ILE A 67 0.98 -15.71 4.20
CA ILE A 67 0.45 -16.71 3.24
C ILE A 67 0.59 -18.12 3.82
N ASP A 68 1.77 -18.48 4.33
CA ASP A 68 2.04 -19.83 4.86
C ASP A 68 1.20 -20.14 6.11
N LEU A 69 0.94 -19.12 6.93
CA LEU A 69 0.06 -19.20 8.10
C LEU A 69 -1.43 -19.23 7.74
N GLY A 70 -1.80 -18.92 6.49
CA GLY A 70 -3.19 -18.90 6.05
C GLY A 70 -3.98 -17.71 6.59
N VAL A 71 -3.31 -16.58 6.85
CA VAL A 71 -3.93 -15.35 7.41
C VAL A 71 -4.97 -14.77 6.45
N PHE A 72 -4.62 -14.62 5.16
CA PHE A 72 -5.49 -13.95 4.18
C PHE A 72 -6.86 -14.63 3.97
N PRO A 73 -6.97 -15.98 3.86
CA PRO A 73 -8.26 -16.65 3.80
C PRO A 73 -9.18 -16.40 5.01
N ILE A 74 -8.62 -16.22 6.22
CA ILE A 74 -9.40 -15.92 7.43
C ILE A 74 -9.94 -14.50 7.34
N LEU A 75 -9.05 -13.53 7.07
CA LEU A 75 -9.42 -12.12 6.93
C LEU A 75 -10.44 -11.88 5.81
N ALA A 76 -10.33 -12.61 4.70
CA ALA A 76 -11.25 -12.50 3.57
C ALA A 76 -12.68 -12.97 3.90
N LYS A 77 -12.85 -13.84 4.90
CA LYS A 77 -14.15 -14.38 5.33
C LYS A 77 -14.70 -13.70 6.59
N ALA A 78 -13.86 -12.92 7.28
CA ALA A 78 -14.24 -12.28 8.53
C ALA A 78 -15.25 -11.16 8.28
N THR A 79 -16.31 -11.15 9.07
CA THR A 79 -17.34 -10.09 9.08
C THR A 79 -17.15 -9.10 10.22
N SER A 80 -16.21 -9.39 11.12
CA SER A 80 -15.77 -8.57 12.25
C SER A 80 -14.24 -8.56 12.33
N PRO A 81 -13.63 -7.61 13.05
CA PRO A 81 -12.19 -7.65 13.35
C PRO A 81 -11.79 -9.01 13.94
N VAL A 82 -10.61 -9.51 13.55
CA VAL A 82 -10.03 -10.79 14.01
C VAL A 82 -8.80 -10.49 14.84
N SER A 83 -8.65 -11.14 16.00
CA SER A 83 -7.50 -10.91 16.88
C SER A 83 -6.23 -11.62 16.37
N ALA A 84 -5.05 -11.17 16.83
CA ALA A 84 -3.80 -11.82 16.47
C ALA A 84 -3.71 -13.26 17.02
N GLU A 85 -4.29 -13.50 18.19
CA GLU A 85 -4.41 -14.82 18.80
C GLU A 85 -5.27 -15.75 17.93
N GLU A 86 -6.42 -15.25 17.46
CA GLU A 86 -7.31 -16.01 16.56
C GLU A 86 -6.58 -16.37 15.27
N LEU A 87 -5.83 -15.45 14.67
CA LEU A 87 -5.04 -15.71 13.47
C LEU A 87 -3.90 -16.72 13.72
N ALA A 88 -3.27 -16.68 14.90
CA ALA A 88 -2.16 -17.57 15.24
C ALA A 88 -2.59 -19.02 15.49
N THR A 89 -3.83 -19.25 15.96
CA THR A 89 -4.34 -20.59 16.27
C THR A 89 -4.46 -21.52 15.06
N VAL A 90 -4.61 -20.98 13.85
CA VAL A 90 -4.87 -21.78 12.63
C VAL A 90 -3.70 -22.70 12.25
N LYS A 91 -2.47 -22.30 12.60
CA LYS A 91 -1.25 -23.09 12.36
C LYS A 91 -0.38 -23.23 13.62
N SER A 92 -0.91 -22.95 14.80
CA SER A 92 -0.17 -22.91 16.06
C SER A 92 1.08 -22.02 15.98
N ALA A 93 0.94 -20.86 15.33
CA ALA A 93 1.98 -19.85 15.31
C ALA A 93 2.08 -19.16 16.68
N ASP A 94 3.23 -18.55 16.96
CA ASP A 94 3.36 -17.64 18.10
C ASP A 94 2.49 -16.40 17.85
N PRO A 95 1.51 -16.05 18.72
CA PRO A 95 0.70 -14.84 18.57
C PRO A 95 1.53 -13.56 18.46
N LEU A 96 2.70 -13.52 19.10
CA LEU A 96 3.62 -12.39 18.99
C LEU A 96 4.16 -12.26 17.56
N LEU A 97 4.43 -13.37 16.86
CA LEU A 97 4.89 -13.34 15.47
C LEU A 97 3.81 -12.77 14.52
N VAL A 98 2.53 -12.98 14.84
CA VAL A 98 1.40 -12.53 14.02
C VAL A 98 1.00 -11.09 14.30
N GLY A 99 1.23 -10.59 15.52
CA GLY A 99 0.81 -9.26 15.97
C GLY A 99 1.83 -8.12 15.79
N GLN A 100 3.02 -8.37 15.23
CA GLN A 100 4.12 -7.41 15.11
C GLN A 100 4.21 -6.75 13.73
#